data_AF-A0A1S1HLX9-F1
#
_entry.id   AF-A0A1S1HLX9-F1
#
_cell.length_a   1.000
_cell.length_b   1.000
_cell.length_c   1.000
_cell.angle_alpha   90.00
_cell.angle_beta   90.00
_cell.angle_gamma   90.00
#
_symmetry.space_group_name_H-M   'P 1'
#
loop_
_entity.id
_entity.type
_entity.pdbx_description
1 polymer ?
#
loop_
_entity_poly.entity_id
_entity_poly.type
_entity_poly.pdbx_seq_one_letter_code
_entity_poly.pdbx_strand_id
1 'polypeptide(L)'
;MKNTHKGQLIENGLLYIGMALMVAAVTFWGLLHVLIAYRQHQLTPEWLLTLELTQDIGTVFIFALGVAIAFAGFMYAAVRAWQAFQSPSHKDKHP
;
A
#
# COMPACT_ATOMS: atom_id res chain seq x y z
N MET A 1 -3.51 14.40 25.02
CA MET A 1 -2.40 13.48 24.69
C MET A 1 -2.84 12.09 24.20
N LYS A 2 -3.87 11.45 24.78
CA LYS A 2 -4.25 10.05 24.43
C LYS A 2 -4.80 9.86 23.00
N ASN A 3 -5.41 10.88 22.41
CA ASN A 3 -6.01 10.81 21.06
C ASN A 3 -5.01 11.04 19.92
N THR A 4 -3.93 11.80 20.18
CA THR A 4 -2.90 12.13 19.19
C THR A 4 -2.07 10.89 18.79
N HIS A 5 -1.75 10.03 19.76
CA HIS A 5 -1.00 8.79 19.52
C HIS A 5 -1.78 7.75 18.70
N LYS A 6 -3.11 7.65 18.92
CA LYS A 6 -3.95 6.72 18.14
C LYS A 6 -4.05 7.13 16.67
N GLY A 7 -4.20 8.44 16.40
CA GLY A 7 -4.22 8.97 15.03
C GLY A 7 -2.90 8.71 14.28
N GLN A 8 -1.76 8.95 14.95
CA GLN A 8 -0.43 8.69 14.37
C GLN A 8 -0.18 7.19 14.11
N LEU A 9 -0.67 6.30 14.98
CA LEU A 9 -0.59 4.85 14.79
C LEU A 9 -1.39 4.39 13.57
N ILE A 10 -2.60 4.93 13.37
CA ILE A 10 -3.45 4.58 12.22
C ILE A 10 -2.83 5.07 10.91
N GLU A 11 -2.30 6.29 10.91
CA GLU A 11 -1.64 6.91 9.77
C GLU A 11 -0.41 6.12 9.32
N ASN A 12 0.51 5.85 10.25
CA ASN A 12 1.70 5.06 9.97
C ASN A 12 1.31 3.63 9.58
N GLY A 13 0.33 3.03 10.26
CA GLY A 13 -0.16 1.68 9.93
C GLY A 13 -0.67 1.57 8.49
N LEU A 14 -1.55 2.48 8.06
CA LEU A 14 -2.07 2.50 6.70
C LEU A 14 -0.95 2.73 5.67
N LEU A 15 -0.04 3.66 5.93
CA LEU A 15 1.05 3.95 5.01
C LEU A 15 1.99 2.74 4.85
N TYR A 16 2.40 2.12 5.96
CA TYR A 16 3.29 0.96 5.95
C TYR A 16 2.62 -0.28 5.36
N ILE A 17 1.34 -0.53 5.64
CA ILE A 17 0.60 -1.65 5.04
C ILE A 17 0.49 -1.46 3.52
N GLY A 18 0.16 -0.24 3.07
CA GLY A 18 0.09 0.07 1.64
C GLY A 18 1.43 -0.14 0.95
N MET A 19 2.53 0.35 1.55
CA MET A 19 3.89 0.12 1.04
C MET A 19 4.27 -1.36 1.02
N ALA A 20 3.97 -2.11 2.09
CA ALA A 20 4.24 -3.54 2.15
C ALA A 20 3.49 -4.30 1.05
N LEU A 21 2.23 -3.93 0.75
CA LEU A 21 1.47 -4.52 -0.34
C LEU A 21 2.07 -4.18 -1.72
N MET A 22 2.54 -2.95 -1.93
CA MET A 22 3.23 -2.60 -3.18
C MET A 22 4.52 -3.42 -3.38
N VAL A 23 5.30 -3.65 -2.31
CA VAL A 23 6.48 -4.53 -2.36
C VAL A 23 6.08 -5.99 -2.57
N ALA A 24 5.01 -6.45 -1.92
CA ALA A 24 4.48 -7.79 -2.10
C ALA A 24 4.01 -8.04 -3.54
N ALA A 25 3.43 -7.05 -4.22
CA ALA A 25 3.05 -7.14 -5.63
C ALA A 25 4.27 -7.40 -6.53
N VAL A 26 5.35 -6.64 -6.35
CA VAL A 26 6.60 -6.83 -7.11
C VAL A 26 7.20 -8.21 -6.83
N THR A 27 7.17 -8.63 -5.56
CA THR A 27 7.68 -9.94 -5.14
C THR A 27 6.86 -11.08 -5.74
N PHE A 28 5.53 -10.96 -5.72
CA PHE A 28 4.60 -11.90 -6.32
C PHE A 28 4.84 -12.05 -7.82
N TRP A 29 4.96 -10.93 -8.54
CA TRP A 29 5.28 -10.93 -9.97
C TRP A 29 6.60 -11.63 -10.25
N GLY A 30 7.67 -11.28 -9.51
CA GLY A 30 8.99 -11.86 -9.71
C GLY A 30 9.03 -13.37 -9.43
N LEU A 31 8.38 -13.82 -8.36
CA LEU A 31 8.30 -15.24 -8.01
C LEU A 31 7.54 -16.04 -9.06
N LEU A 32 6.40 -15.54 -9.55
CA LEU A 32 5.67 -16.22 -10.62
C LEU A 32 6.43 -16.22 -11.93
N HIS A 33 7.09 -15.12 -12.29
CA HIS A 33 7.90 -15.04 -13.50
C HIS A 33 9.02 -16.08 -13.50
N VAL A 34 9.75 -16.20 -12.38
CA VAL A 34 10.81 -17.21 -12.21
C VAL A 34 10.23 -18.63 -12.26
N LEU A 35 9.08 -18.87 -11.65
CA LEU A 35 8.41 -20.17 -11.65
C LEU A 35 8.00 -20.59 -13.07
N ILE A 36 7.38 -19.68 -13.83
CA ILE A 36 6.97 -19.92 -15.22
C ILE A 36 8.20 -20.19 -16.07
N ALA A 37 9.24 -19.36 -15.98
CA ALA A 37 10.48 -19.53 -16.74
C ALA A 37 11.15 -20.90 -16.44
N TYR A 38 11.13 -21.34 -15.18
CA TYR A 38 11.71 -22.62 -14.78
C TYR A 38 10.89 -23.83 -15.27
N ARG A 39 9.55 -23.71 -15.35
CA ARG A 39 8.65 -24.83 -15.69
C ARG A 39 8.02 -24.75 -17.07
N GLN A 40 8.38 -23.78 -17.91
CA GLN A 40 7.72 -23.56 -19.21
C GLN A 40 7.66 -24.81 -20.09
N HIS A 41 8.68 -25.67 -20.06
CA HIS A 41 8.74 -26.89 -20.87
C HIS A 41 7.85 -28.04 -20.35
N GLN A 42 7.32 -27.92 -19.13
CA GLN A 42 6.47 -28.91 -18.48
C GLN A 42 5.00 -28.48 -18.45
N LEU A 43 4.71 -27.23 -18.81
CA LEU A 43 3.38 -26.66 -18.76
C LEU A 43 2.69 -26.80 -20.11
N THR A 44 1.40 -27.14 -20.10
CA THR A 44 0.59 -27.04 -21.31
C THR A 44 0.36 -25.56 -21.65
N PRO A 45 0.09 -25.21 -22.92
CA PRO A 45 -0.16 -23.82 -23.32
C PRO A 45 -1.30 -23.15 -22.53
N GLU A 46 -2.35 -23.90 -22.20
CA GLU A 46 -3.49 -23.40 -21.41
C GLU A 46 -3.10 -23.04 -19.97
N TRP A 47 -2.26 -23.87 -19.35
CA TRP A 47 -1.73 -23.60 -18.01
C TRP A 47 -0.79 -22.40 -18.00
N LEU A 48 0.03 -22.25 -19.04
CA LEU A 48 0.95 -21.15 -19.20
C LEU A 48 0.19 -19.81 -19.31
N LEU A 49 -0.84 -19.76 -20.17
CA LEU A 49 -1.72 -18.60 -20.29
C LEU A 49 -2.41 -18.24 -18.97
N THR A 50 -2.91 -19.24 -18.24
CA THR A 50 -3.58 -19.02 -16.95
C THR A 50 -2.62 -18.44 -15.91
N LEU A 51 -1.38 -18.92 -15.89
CA LEU A 51 -0.34 -18.44 -14.99
C LEU A 51 0.10 -17.01 -15.33
N GLU A 52 0.27 -16.68 -16.61
CA GLU A 52 0.60 -15.32 -17.06
C GLU A 52 -0.53 -14.33 -16.72
N LEU A 53 -1.79 -14.69 -16.98
CA LEU A 53 -2.95 -13.88 -16.59
C LEU A 53 -3.02 -13.68 -15.08
N THR A 54 -2.77 -14.75 -14.31
CA THR A 54 -2.77 -14.69 -12.83
C THR A 54 -1.65 -13.79 -12.33
N GLN A 55 -0.47 -13.88 -12.95
CA GLN A 55 0.67 -13.02 -12.63
C GLN A 55 0.31 -11.55 -12.86
N ASP A 56 -0.20 -11.19 -14.04
CA ASP A 56 -0.46 -9.80 -14.38
C ASP A 56 -1.63 -9.22 -13.56
N ILE A 57 -2.78 -9.89 -13.56
CA ILE A 57 -3.98 -9.43 -12.83
C ILE A 57 -3.71 -9.41 -11.33
N GLY A 58 -3.08 -10.45 -10.79
CA GLY A 58 -2.74 -10.54 -9.37
C GLY A 58 -1.78 -9.43 -8.94
N THR A 59 -0.76 -9.15 -9.74
CA THR A 59 0.20 -8.06 -9.47
C THR A 59 -0.49 -6.70 -9.48
N VAL A 60 -1.28 -6.41 -10.51
CA VAL A 60 -2.02 -5.14 -10.62
C VAL A 60 -3.00 -4.97 -9.47
N PHE A 61 -3.73 -6.03 -9.10
CA PHE A 61 -4.70 -6.00 -8.01
C PHE A 61 -4.04 -5.70 -6.66
N ILE A 62 -2.98 -6.44 -6.30
CA ILE A 62 -2.26 -6.23 -5.03
C ILE A 62 -1.64 -4.83 -5.00
N PHE A 63 -1.05 -4.39 -6.10
CA PHE A 63 -0.44 -3.07 -6.20
C PHE A 63 -1.48 -1.95 -6.05
N ALA A 64 -2.60 -2.02 -6.78
CA ALA A 64 -3.67 -1.03 -6.71
C ALA A 64 -4.28 -0.96 -5.31
N LEU A 65 -4.44 -2.11 -4.64
CA LEU A 65 -4.90 -2.16 -3.25
C LEU A 65 -3.89 -1.48 -2.31
N GLY A 66 -2.60 -1.74 -2.49
CA GLY A 66 -1.53 -1.10 -1.73
C GLY A 66 -1.52 0.42 -1.90
N VAL A 67 -1.66 0.91 -3.14
CA VAL A 67 -1.78 2.34 -3.45
C VAL A 67 -3.01 2.95 -2.79
N ALA A 68 -4.18 2.32 -2.88
CA ALA A 68 -5.41 2.82 -2.27
C ALA A 68 -5.29 2.96 -0.75
N ILE A 69 -4.69 1.98 -0.07
CA ILE A 69 -4.47 1.99 1.38
C ILE A 69 -3.46 3.07 1.77
N ALA A 70 -2.33 3.18 1.06
CA ALA A 70 -1.33 4.21 1.31
C ALA A 70 -1.91 5.62 1.11
N PHE A 71 -2.70 5.80 0.04
CA PHE A 71 -3.38 7.06 -0.26
C PHE A 71 -4.40 7.43 0.82
N ALA A 72 -5.18 6.48 1.32
CA ALA A 72 -6.09 6.70 2.45
C ALA A 72 -5.35 7.15 3.71
N GLY A 73 -4.20 6.53 4.01
CA GLY A 73 -3.31 6.95 5.11
C GLY A 73 -2.81 8.39 4.93
N PHE A 74 -2.35 8.73 3.72
CA PHE A 74 -1.88 10.07 3.38
C PHE A 74 -2.99 11.13 3.47
N MET A 75 -4.19 10.85 2.96
CA MET A 75 -5.33 11.77 3.07
C MET A 75 -5.72 12.01 4.54
N TYR A 76 -5.71 10.96 5.36
CA TYR A 76 -5.99 11.07 6.79
C TYR A 76 -4.94 11.94 7.51
N ALA A 77 -3.66 11.81 7.14
CA ALA A 77 -2.58 12.68 7.61
C ALA A 77 -2.82 14.14 7.23
N ALA A 78 -3.11 14.39 5.95
CA ALA A 78 -3.31 15.72 5.39
C ALA A 78 -4.48 16.46 6.06
N VAL A 79 -5.62 15.78 6.25
CA VAL A 79 -6.78 16.35 6.95
C VAL A 79 -6.44 16.72 8.39
N ARG A 80 -5.68 15.88 9.09
CA ARG A 80 -5.28 16.16 10.48
C ARG A 80 -4.30 17.32 10.57
N ALA A 81 -3.33 17.39 9.66
CA ALA A 81 -2.39 18.51 9.57
C ALA A 81 -3.15 19.82 9.30
N TRP A 82 -4.10 19.79 8.37
CA TRP A 82 -4.97 20.93 8.06
C TRP A 82 -5.80 21.40 9.28
N GLN A 83 -6.41 20.47 10.02
CA GLN A 83 -7.12 20.80 11.27
C GLN A 83 -6.20 21.42 12.33
N ALA A 84 -4.95 20.97 12.43
CA ALA A 84 -3.98 21.55 13.35
C ALA A 84 -3.63 22.99 12.99
N PHE A 85 -3.50 23.31 11.69
CA PHE A 85 -3.26 24.69 11.22
C PHE A 85 -4.46 25.62 11.47
N GLN A 86 -5.70 25.09 11.44
CA GLN A 86 -6.91 25.89 11.68
C GLN A 86 -7.23 26.08 13.18
N SER A 87 -6.63 25.30 14.07
CA SER A 87 -6.93 25.38 15.50
C SER A 87 -6.31 26.64 16.11
N PRO A 88 -7.10 27.56 16.70
CA PRO A 88 -6.59 28.78 17.32
C PRO A 88 -6.00 28.44 18.68
N SER A 89 -4.79 27.88 18.71
CA SER A 89 -4.08 27.62 19.97
C SER A 89 -2.60 27.89 19.81
N HIS A 90 -2.27 29.17 19.56
CA HIS A 90 -0.98 29.74 19.97
C HIS A 90 -0.96 31.28 19.95
N LYS A 91 -2.07 31.96 20.27
CA LYS A 91 -2.07 33.42 20.46
C LYS A 91 -1.86 33.90 21.90
N ASP A 92 -1.87 33.02 22.90
CA ASP A 92 -1.81 33.44 24.32
C ASP A 92 -0.52 33.03 25.06
N LYS A 93 0.62 33.12 24.39
CA LYS A 93 1.94 33.11 25.07
C LYS A 93 2.81 34.25 24.57
N HIS A 94 2.39 35.47 24.87
CA HIS A 94 3.30 36.59 25.03
C HIS A 94 3.19 37.07 26.49
N PRO A 95 4.29 37.07 27.28
CA PRO A 95 4.37 37.95 28.44
C PRO A 95 4.42 39.41 28.00
#